data_AF-A0A1L3A3R4-F1
#
_entry.id   AF-A0A1L3A3R4-F1
#
_cell.length_a   1.000
_cell.length_b   1.000
_cell.length_c   1.000
_cell.angle_alpha   90.00
_cell.angle_beta   90.00
_cell.angle_gamma   90.00
#
_symmetry.space_group_name_H-M   'P 1'
#
loop_
_entity.id
_entity.type
_entity.pdbx_description
1 polymer ?
#
loop_
_entity_poly.entity_id
_entity_poly.type
_entity_poly.pdbx_seq_one_letter_code
_entity_poly.pdbx_strand_id
1 'polypeptide(L)'
;WFGGGTDITPAYLDEEDMKHFHGVYKEVCDKHDPAFYPKFKKWADEYFMISHRGETRGLGGIFFDDLNDRDPEKIFAFAEECLNNVAAAYVPIIEKHKNDAFTEEQKRWQLLRRGRYVEFNLIYDRGTIFGLKTGLGRTESIMMTLPEVARWEYNHQPAPGSEEERITKAFRQPREWL
;
A
#
# COMPACT_ATOMS: atom_id res chain seq x y z
N TRP A 1 -10.49 16.00 13.01
CA TRP A 1 -10.32 14.55 12.94
C TRP A 1 -8.90 14.26 12.47
N PHE A 2 -8.42 13.03 12.64
CA PHE A 2 -7.16 12.57 12.08
C PHE A 2 -7.42 11.57 10.97
N GLY A 3 -6.55 11.56 9.97
CA GLY A 3 -6.53 10.58 8.90
C GLY A 3 -5.09 10.24 8.55
N GLY A 4 -4.88 9.03 8.05
CA GLY A 4 -3.56 8.51 7.76
C GLY A 4 -3.58 7.03 7.43
N GLY A 5 -2.39 6.51 7.20
CA GLY A 5 -2.20 5.11 6.87
C GLY A 5 -0.81 4.86 6.33
N THR A 6 -0.47 3.58 6.24
CA THR A 6 0.71 3.13 5.53
C THR A 6 0.39 1.77 4.96
N ASP A 7 0.71 1.58 3.70
CA ASP A 7 0.46 0.34 2.97
C ASP A 7 1.67 -0.04 2.11
N ILE A 8 1.75 -1.31 1.72
CA ILE A 8 2.87 -1.86 0.95
C ILE A 8 2.41 -2.43 -0.40
N THR A 9 3.15 -2.13 -1.46
CA THR A 9 2.83 -2.56 -2.84
C THR A 9 4.03 -3.28 -3.47
N PRO A 10 4.29 -4.55 -3.12
CA PRO A 10 5.43 -5.29 -3.67
C PRO A 10 5.15 -5.78 -5.10
N ALA A 11 6.22 -6.04 -5.86
CA ALA A 11 6.11 -6.67 -7.18
C ALA A 11 6.03 -8.21 -7.09
N TYR A 12 6.70 -8.79 -6.09
CA TYR A 12 6.70 -10.22 -5.78
C TYR A 12 6.36 -10.43 -4.31
N LEU A 13 5.69 -11.54 -4.01
CA LEU A 13 5.23 -11.82 -2.65
C LEU A 13 6.38 -12.40 -1.83
N ASP A 14 6.72 -11.78 -0.71
CA ASP A 14 7.52 -12.39 0.35
C ASP A 14 6.66 -12.42 1.63
N GLU A 15 6.37 -13.61 2.15
CA GLU A 15 5.47 -13.75 3.30
C GLU A 15 6.11 -13.28 4.61
N GLU A 16 7.44 -13.35 4.73
CA GLU A 16 8.16 -12.85 5.91
C GLU A 16 8.14 -11.33 5.93
N ASP A 17 8.30 -10.70 4.76
CA ASP A 17 8.21 -9.25 4.63
C ASP A 17 6.81 -8.74 4.98
N MET A 18 5.76 -9.46 4.56
CA MET A 18 4.39 -9.09 4.91
C MET A 18 4.13 -9.28 6.40
N LYS A 19 4.60 -10.36 7.01
CA LYS A 19 4.55 -10.57 8.48
C LYS A 19 5.28 -9.45 9.23
N HIS A 20 6.47 -9.05 8.76
CA HIS A 20 7.23 -7.96 9.34
C HIS A 20 6.47 -6.64 9.25
N PHE A 21 6.08 -6.24 8.04
CA PHE A 21 5.39 -4.96 7.80
C PHE A 21 4.10 -4.85 8.60
N HIS A 22 3.25 -5.88 8.54
CA HIS A 22 1.97 -5.90 9.26
C HIS A 22 2.17 -6.06 10.77
N GLY A 23 3.18 -6.81 11.20
CA GLY A 23 3.53 -7.00 12.61
C GLY A 23 3.89 -5.69 13.29
N VAL A 24 4.74 -4.88 12.65
CA VAL A 24 5.12 -3.54 13.16
C VAL A 24 3.87 -2.67 13.38
N TYR A 25 2.96 -2.60 12.40
CA TYR A 25 1.75 -1.80 12.55
C TYR A 25 0.73 -2.40 13.52
N LYS A 26 0.68 -3.73 13.67
CA LYS A 26 -0.14 -4.35 14.71
C LYS A 26 0.38 -3.99 16.10
N GLU A 27 1.69 -4.02 16.33
CA GLU A 27 2.29 -3.61 17.61
C GLU A 27 1.98 -2.15 17.95
N VAL A 28 2.06 -1.25 16.95
CA VAL A 28 1.66 0.16 17.13
C VAL A 28 0.18 0.24 17.48
N CYS A 29 -0.69 -0.38 16.69
CA CYS A 29 -2.13 -0.35 16.94
C CYS A 29 -2.50 -0.92 18.32
N ASP A 30 -1.96 -2.07 18.71
CA ASP A 30 -2.26 -2.75 19.97
C ASP A 30 -1.92 -1.91 21.20
N LYS A 31 -0.89 -1.07 21.15
CA LYS A 31 -0.52 -0.14 22.24
C LYS A 31 -1.58 0.92 22.49
N HIS A 32 -2.31 1.33 21.45
CA HIS A 32 -3.32 2.39 21.55
C HIS A 32 -4.73 1.83 21.71
N ASP A 33 -5.07 0.78 20.96
CA ASP A 33 -6.35 0.09 21.00
C ASP A 33 -6.26 -1.24 20.22
N PRO A 34 -6.43 -2.42 20.85
CA PRO A 34 -6.38 -3.72 20.17
C PRO A 34 -7.37 -3.87 19.01
N ALA A 35 -8.43 -3.05 18.95
CA ALA A 35 -9.38 -3.05 17.83
C ALA A 35 -8.88 -2.26 16.60
N PHE A 36 -7.82 -1.47 16.72
CA PHE A 36 -7.33 -0.62 15.63
C PHE A 36 -6.77 -1.41 14.47
N TYR A 37 -5.87 -2.37 14.70
CA TYR A 37 -5.27 -3.13 13.60
C TYR A 37 -6.33 -3.85 12.74
N PRO A 38 -7.23 -4.69 13.30
CA PRO A 38 -8.23 -5.38 12.46
C PRO A 38 -9.17 -4.41 11.74
N LYS A 39 -9.52 -3.27 12.36
CA LYS A 39 -10.35 -2.24 11.72
C LYS A 39 -9.63 -1.56 10.56
N PHE A 40 -8.42 -1.06 10.81
CA PHE A 40 -7.68 -0.24 9.84
C PHE A 40 -7.02 -1.06 8.75
N LYS A 41 -6.67 -2.32 9.02
CA LYS A 41 -6.23 -3.27 7.98
C LYS A 41 -7.34 -3.58 7.01
N LYS A 42 -8.52 -3.94 7.53
CA LYS A 42 -9.71 -4.16 6.68
C LYS A 42 -10.02 -2.92 5.84
N TRP A 43 -9.95 -1.73 6.44
CA TRP A 43 -10.19 -0.49 5.71
C TRP A 43 -9.14 -0.24 4.62
N ALA A 44 -7.87 -0.56 4.85
CA ALA A 44 -6.84 -0.47 3.82
C ALA A 44 -7.14 -1.41 2.63
N ASP A 45 -7.55 -2.65 2.91
CA ASP A 45 -7.91 -3.62 1.86
C ASP A 45 -9.08 -3.13 0.99
N GLU A 46 -10.04 -2.40 1.58
CA GLU A 46 -11.19 -1.83 0.89
C GLU A 46 -10.84 -0.54 0.15
N TYR A 47 -10.05 0.34 0.76
CA TYR A 47 -9.71 1.66 0.22
C TYR A 47 -8.82 1.57 -1.03
N PHE A 48 -7.83 0.67 -1.02
CA PHE A 48 -6.86 0.53 -2.11
C PHE A 48 -7.33 -0.40 -3.24
N MET A 49 -8.64 -0.63 -3.37
CA MET A 49 -9.22 -1.44 -4.43
C MET A 49 -9.19 -0.73 -5.79
N ILE A 50 -8.67 -1.41 -6.81
CA ILE A 50 -8.75 -0.97 -8.21
C ILE A 50 -9.98 -1.65 -8.83
N SER A 51 -11.15 -1.03 -8.67
CA SER A 51 -12.44 -1.68 -8.95
C SER A 51 -12.55 -2.22 -10.38
N HIS A 52 -11.98 -1.53 -11.38
CA HIS A 52 -12.01 -1.99 -12.77
C HIS A 52 -11.06 -3.16 -13.08
N ARG A 53 -10.18 -3.52 -12.15
CA ARG A 53 -9.29 -4.70 -12.22
C ARG A 53 -9.72 -5.83 -11.30
N GLY A 54 -10.57 -5.54 -10.30
CA GLY A 54 -10.97 -6.50 -9.26
C GLY A 54 -9.79 -6.94 -8.39
N GLU A 55 -8.80 -6.07 -8.18
CA GLU A 55 -7.61 -6.34 -7.36
C GLU A 55 -7.22 -5.10 -6.56
N THR A 56 -6.63 -5.29 -5.39
CA THR A 56 -6.03 -4.21 -4.60
C THR A 56 -4.74 -3.72 -5.26
N ARG A 57 -4.40 -2.45 -5.01
CA ARG A 57 -3.15 -1.83 -5.45
C ARG A 57 -1.93 -2.59 -4.91
N GLY A 58 -1.99 -2.90 -3.61
CA GLY A 58 -0.94 -3.52 -2.82
C GLY A 58 -1.49 -4.58 -1.86
N LEU A 59 -0.69 -4.98 -0.87
CA LEU A 59 -1.02 -6.00 0.13
C LEU A 59 -1.49 -5.38 1.46
N GLY A 60 -2.09 -4.19 1.37
CA GLY A 60 -2.69 -3.48 2.49
C GLY A 60 -1.65 -2.93 3.48
N GLY A 61 -2.11 -2.73 4.71
CA GLY A 61 -1.38 -2.11 5.80
C GLY A 61 -2.37 -1.59 6.81
N ILE A 62 -2.29 -0.32 7.19
CA ILE A 62 -3.36 0.35 7.94
C ILE A 62 -3.87 1.57 7.18
N PHE A 63 -5.17 1.81 7.24
CA PHE A 63 -5.81 3.02 6.74
C PHE A 63 -6.89 3.48 7.72
N PHE A 64 -6.89 4.77 8.03
CA PHE A 64 -7.89 5.40 8.86
C PHE A 64 -8.17 6.82 8.37
N ASP A 65 -9.42 7.22 8.45
CA ASP A 65 -9.88 8.57 8.17
C ASP A 65 -10.98 8.92 9.16
N ASP A 66 -11.31 10.21 9.28
CA ASP A 66 -12.35 10.70 10.20
C ASP A 66 -12.20 10.22 11.66
N LEU A 67 -10.98 9.91 12.12
CA LEU A 67 -10.74 9.44 13.49
C LEU A 67 -10.84 10.62 14.47
N ASN A 68 -11.95 10.66 15.21
CA ASN A 68 -12.31 11.75 16.13
C ASN A 68 -13.18 11.28 17.32
N ASP A 69 -13.16 9.99 17.62
CA ASP A 69 -14.03 9.33 18.61
C ASP A 69 -13.51 9.40 20.05
N ARG A 70 -12.36 10.04 20.26
CA ARG A 70 -11.66 10.11 21.54
C ARG A 70 -10.83 11.39 21.66
N ASP A 71 -10.19 11.54 22.81
CA ASP A 71 -9.29 12.63 23.14
C ASP A 71 -8.27 12.92 22.01
N PRO A 72 -8.26 14.13 21.41
CA PRO A 72 -7.39 14.45 20.27
C PRO A 72 -5.90 14.17 20.51
N GLU A 73 -5.42 14.39 21.72
CA GLU A 73 -4.04 14.15 22.14
C GLU A 73 -3.68 12.65 22.07
N LYS A 74 -4.63 11.76 22.36
CA LYS A 74 -4.45 10.31 22.20
C LYS A 74 -4.41 9.90 20.73
N ILE A 75 -5.26 10.51 19.91
CA ILE A 75 -5.27 10.25 18.46
C ILE A 75 -3.99 10.78 17.81
N PHE A 76 -3.51 11.94 18.26
CA PHE A 76 -2.23 12.50 17.83
C PHE A 76 -1.07 11.57 18.19
N ALA A 77 -1.01 11.06 19.42
CA ALA A 77 0.02 10.11 19.84
C ALA A 77 0.01 8.83 18.97
N PHE A 78 -1.18 8.31 18.63
CA PHE A 78 -1.31 7.18 17.71
C PHE A 78 -0.78 7.51 16.30
N ALA A 79 -1.16 8.66 15.74
CA ALA A 79 -0.72 9.09 14.42
C ALA A 79 0.79 9.34 14.36
N GLU A 80 1.37 9.93 15.40
CA GLU A 80 2.80 10.14 15.56
C GLU A 80 3.56 8.80 15.63
N GLU A 81 3.08 7.84 16.42
CA GLU A 81 3.72 6.52 16.50
C GLU A 81 3.62 5.74 15.18
N CYS A 82 2.51 5.86 14.44
CA CYS A 82 2.41 5.31 13.09
C CYS A 82 3.47 5.90 12.15
N LEU A 83 3.66 7.22 12.18
CA LEU A 83 4.65 7.90 11.35
C LEU A 83 6.09 7.50 11.73
N ASN A 84 6.39 7.44 13.04
CA ASN A 84 7.72 7.09 13.54
C ASN A 84 8.12 5.65 13.21
N ASN A 85 7.15 4.77 12.93
CA ASN A 85 7.40 3.36 12.59
C ASN A 85 7.48 3.08 11.08
N VAL A 86 7.34 4.08 10.20
CA VAL A 86 7.48 3.88 8.73
C VAL A 86 8.85 3.28 8.39
N ALA A 87 9.93 3.82 8.96
CA ALA A 87 11.27 3.31 8.70
C ALA A 87 11.46 1.89 9.25
N ALA A 88 10.96 1.59 10.45
CA ALA A 88 11.04 0.26 11.05
C ALA A 88 10.26 -0.78 10.23
N ALA A 89 9.09 -0.41 9.70
CA ALA A 89 8.29 -1.30 8.87
C ALA A 89 8.90 -1.55 7.47
N TYR A 90 9.58 -0.56 6.88
CA TYR A 90 9.96 -0.62 5.46
C TYR A 90 11.45 -0.82 5.19
N VAL A 91 12.34 -0.18 5.96
CA VAL A 91 13.79 -0.23 5.70
C VAL A 91 14.37 -1.65 5.76
N PRO A 92 13.99 -2.52 6.72
CA PRO A 92 14.50 -3.90 6.74
C PRO A 92 14.18 -4.69 5.47
N ILE A 93 12.99 -4.49 4.90
CA ILE A 93 12.56 -5.11 3.64
C ILE A 93 13.45 -4.64 2.48
N ILE A 94 13.73 -3.34 2.42
CA ILE A 94 14.62 -2.78 1.39
C ILE A 94 16.05 -3.28 1.56
N GLU A 95 16.59 -3.31 2.78
CA GLU A 95 17.94 -3.82 3.03
C GLU A 95 18.09 -5.30 2.64
N LYS A 96 17.05 -6.11 2.87
CA LYS A 96 16.99 -7.52 2.46
C LYS A 96 17.03 -7.69 0.93
N HIS A 97 16.31 -6.85 0.18
CA HIS A 97 16.02 -7.09 -1.24
C HIS A 97 16.71 -6.15 -2.24
N LYS A 98 17.31 -5.03 -1.81
CA LYS A 98 17.85 -4.00 -2.74
C LYS A 98 18.95 -4.50 -3.69
N ASN A 99 19.62 -5.59 -3.33
CA ASN A 99 20.73 -6.18 -4.09
C ASN A 99 20.34 -7.48 -4.81
N ASP A 100 19.07 -7.88 -4.76
CA ASP A 100 18.62 -9.09 -5.42
C ASP A 100 18.80 -8.98 -6.94
N ALA A 101 19.37 -10.03 -7.53
CA ALA A 101 19.43 -10.14 -8.98
C ALA A 101 18.00 -10.30 -9.53
N PHE A 102 17.72 -9.63 -10.64
CA PHE A 102 16.44 -9.76 -11.32
C PHE A 102 16.64 -9.99 -12.83
N THR A 103 15.68 -10.66 -13.45
CA THR A 103 15.64 -10.83 -14.92
C THR A 103 14.88 -9.70 -15.59
N GLU A 104 15.01 -9.58 -16.91
CA GLU A 104 14.25 -8.61 -17.71
C GLU A 104 12.74 -8.86 -17.64
N GLU A 105 12.31 -10.12 -17.54
CA GLU A 105 10.92 -10.50 -17.32
C GLU A 105 10.42 -9.99 -15.96
N GLN A 106 11.23 -10.13 -14.91
CA GLN A 106 10.87 -9.64 -13.59
C GLN A 106 10.82 -8.11 -13.55
N LYS A 107 11.71 -7.43 -14.27
CA LYS A 107 11.66 -5.98 -14.45
C LYS A 107 10.40 -5.56 -15.21
N ARG A 108 10.05 -6.26 -16.29
CA ARG A 108 8.82 -6.03 -17.06
C ARG A 108 7.58 -6.19 -16.18
N TRP A 109 7.53 -7.22 -15.34
CA TRP A 109 6.46 -7.40 -14.36
C TRP A 109 6.37 -6.25 -13.35
N GLN A 110 7.50 -5.81 -12.79
CA GLN A 110 7.53 -4.64 -11.90
C GLN A 110 6.92 -3.40 -12.57
N LEU A 111 7.22 -3.16 -13.85
CA LEU A 111 6.67 -2.03 -14.60
C LEU A 111 5.15 -2.16 -14.83
N LEU A 112 4.64 -3.38 -15.04
CA LEU A 112 3.20 -3.65 -15.11
C LEU A 112 2.51 -3.39 -13.77
N ARG A 113 3.12 -3.79 -12.64
CA ARG A 113 2.61 -3.47 -11.29
C ARG A 113 2.63 -1.97 -11.01
N ARG A 114 3.68 -1.26 -11.45
CA ARG A 114 3.71 0.22 -11.41
C ARG A 114 2.59 0.84 -12.23
N GLY A 115 2.19 0.24 -13.35
CA GLY A 115 1.01 0.65 -14.12
C GLY A 115 -0.28 0.59 -13.30
N ARG A 116 -0.46 -0.43 -12.45
CA ARG A 116 -1.58 -0.51 -11.50
C ARG A 116 -1.53 0.58 -10.43
N TYR A 117 -0.33 0.91 -9.95
CA TYR A 117 -0.14 2.01 -9.00
C TYR A 117 -0.58 3.34 -9.61
N VAL A 118 -0.23 3.60 -10.87
CA VAL A 118 -0.67 4.79 -11.61
C VAL A 118 -2.19 4.78 -11.82
N GLU A 119 -2.77 3.65 -12.23
CA GLU A 119 -4.23 3.49 -12.38
C GLU A 119 -4.97 3.86 -11.09
N PHE A 120 -4.49 3.42 -9.93
CA PHE A 120 -5.09 3.77 -8.66
C PHE A 120 -5.04 5.28 -8.37
N ASN A 121 -3.85 5.87 -8.43
CA ASN A 121 -3.66 7.26 -8.04
C ASN A 121 -4.43 8.23 -8.96
N LEU A 122 -4.53 7.94 -10.26
CA LEU A 122 -5.21 8.84 -11.19
C LEU A 122 -6.74 8.68 -11.21
N ILE A 123 -7.28 7.52 -10.80
CA ILE A 123 -8.72 7.20 -10.94
C ILE A 123 -9.45 7.18 -9.60
N TYR A 124 -8.79 6.73 -8.54
CA TYR A 124 -9.44 6.43 -7.25
C TYR A 124 -8.90 7.23 -6.06
N ASP A 125 -7.62 7.63 -6.09
CA ASP A 125 -7.05 8.34 -4.96
C ASP A 125 -7.70 9.72 -4.77
N ARG A 126 -8.46 9.86 -3.67
CA ARG A 126 -9.22 11.07 -3.35
C ARG A 126 -8.30 12.29 -3.25
N GLY A 127 -7.11 12.14 -2.66
CA GLY A 127 -6.15 13.21 -2.49
C GLY A 127 -5.64 13.76 -3.82
N THR A 128 -5.16 12.87 -4.69
CA THR A 128 -4.68 13.20 -6.04
C THR A 128 -5.78 13.86 -6.88
N ILE A 129 -6.97 13.25 -6.94
CA ILE A 129 -8.08 13.78 -7.74
C ILE A 129 -8.52 15.16 -7.25
N PHE A 130 -8.64 15.34 -5.93
CA PHE A 130 -9.03 16.62 -5.35
C PHE A 130 -8.01 17.71 -5.65
N GLY A 131 -6.72 17.46 -5.42
CA GLY A 131 -5.66 18.43 -5.69
C GLY A 131 -5.60 18.85 -7.15
N LEU A 132 -5.68 17.88 -8.08
CA LEU A 132 -5.65 18.16 -9.51
C LEU A 132 -6.91 18.90 -10.01
N LYS A 133 -8.10 18.51 -9.54
CA LYS A 133 -9.37 19.13 -9.99
C LYS A 133 -9.58 20.53 -9.46
N THR A 134 -9.18 20.78 -8.22
CA THR A 134 -9.38 22.10 -7.59
C THR A 134 -8.32 23.11 -8.00
N GLY A 135 -7.17 22.65 -8.51
CA GLY A 135 -6.00 23.50 -8.72
C GLY A 135 -5.37 23.97 -7.41
N LEU A 136 -5.80 23.44 -6.27
CA LEU A 136 -5.23 23.73 -4.96
C LEU A 136 -4.09 22.77 -4.68
N GLY A 137 -2.93 23.33 -4.34
CA GLY A 137 -1.70 22.58 -4.11
C GLY A 137 -0.70 22.70 -5.25
N ARG A 138 0.47 22.11 -5.05
CA ARG A 138 1.55 22.14 -6.04
C ARG A 138 1.47 20.86 -6.87
N THR A 139 1.28 20.98 -8.18
CA THR A 139 1.18 19.83 -9.10
C THR A 139 2.37 18.87 -8.95
N GLU A 140 3.59 19.40 -8.90
CA GLU A 140 4.81 18.60 -8.70
C GLU A 140 4.81 17.83 -7.37
N SER A 141 4.15 18.38 -6.34
CA SER A 141 3.95 17.64 -5.10
C SER A 141 2.91 16.53 -5.33
N ILE A 142 1.74 16.81 -5.88
CA ILE A 142 0.72 15.77 -6.08
C ILE A 142 1.23 14.61 -6.96
N MET A 143 1.95 14.94 -8.03
CA MET A 143 2.44 13.98 -9.02
C MET A 143 3.68 13.21 -8.54
N MET A 144 4.27 13.55 -7.40
CA MET A 144 5.44 12.84 -6.84
C MET A 144 5.16 11.36 -6.57
N THR A 145 3.88 11.01 -6.41
CA THR A 145 3.41 9.65 -6.17
C THR A 145 3.61 8.74 -7.38
N LEU A 146 3.71 9.30 -8.59
CA LEU A 146 3.84 8.50 -9.79
C LEU A 146 5.27 7.97 -9.95
N PRO A 147 5.44 6.68 -10.31
CA PRO A 147 6.74 6.14 -10.63
C PRO A 147 7.29 6.77 -11.91
N GLU A 148 8.62 6.92 -11.99
CA GLU A 148 9.32 7.44 -13.17
C GLU A 148 8.97 6.68 -14.47
N VAL A 149 8.82 5.35 -14.37
CA VAL A 149 8.44 4.48 -15.48
C VAL A 149 7.40 3.45 -15.06
N ALA A 150 6.39 3.27 -15.90
CA ALA A 150 5.33 2.28 -15.78
C ALA A 150 4.99 1.69 -17.17
N ARG A 151 4.31 0.55 -17.18
CA ARG A 151 4.00 -0.18 -18.43
C ARG A 151 2.57 -0.67 -18.44
N TRP A 152 1.98 -0.67 -19.63
CA TRP A 152 0.69 -1.28 -19.93
C TRP A 152 0.82 -2.21 -21.12
N GLU A 153 0.19 -3.37 -21.02
CA GLU A 153 0.17 -4.36 -22.08
C GLU A 153 -1.24 -4.87 -22.29
N TYR A 154 -1.58 -5.07 -23.56
CA TYR A 154 -2.86 -5.60 -23.94
C TYR A 154 -3.00 -7.06 -23.46
N ASN A 155 -4.06 -7.32 -22.69
CA ASN A 155 -4.46 -8.65 -22.21
C ASN A 155 -3.31 -9.50 -21.63
N HIS A 156 -2.37 -8.88 -20.92
CA HIS A 156 -1.30 -9.62 -20.24
C HIS A 156 -1.90 -10.51 -19.13
N GLN A 157 -1.57 -11.81 -19.16
CA GLN A 157 -1.94 -12.77 -18.13
C GLN A 157 -0.66 -13.45 -17.62
N PRO A 158 -0.42 -13.46 -16.29
CA PRO A 158 0.66 -14.25 -15.69
C PRO A 158 0.59 -15.72 -16.11
N ALA A 159 1.75 -16.36 -16.27
CA ALA A 159 1.81 -17.78 -16.56
C ALA A 159 1.26 -18.60 -15.36
N PRO A 160 0.49 -19.67 -15.58
CA PRO A 160 0.00 -20.51 -14.50
C PRO A 160 1.15 -21.06 -13.63
N GLY A 161 1.02 -20.95 -12.30
CA GLY A 161 2.02 -21.41 -11.35
C GLY A 161 3.23 -20.48 -11.19
N SER A 162 3.26 -19.32 -11.87
CA SER A 162 4.35 -18.36 -11.74
C SER A 162 4.22 -17.49 -10.48
N GLU A 163 5.32 -16.82 -10.12
CA GLU A 163 5.35 -15.88 -8.99
C GLU A 163 4.44 -14.65 -9.23
N GLU A 164 4.31 -14.22 -10.48
CA GLU A 164 3.38 -13.18 -10.90
C GLU A 164 1.92 -13.60 -10.73
N GLU A 165 1.59 -14.87 -10.99
CA GLU A 165 0.26 -15.40 -10.71
C GLU A 165 0.02 -15.47 -9.19
N ARG A 166 1.01 -15.91 -8.42
CA ARG A 166 0.95 -16.03 -6.95
C ARG A 166 0.62 -14.70 -6.29
N ILE A 167 1.34 -13.63 -6.63
CA ILE A 167 1.06 -12.31 -6.06
C ILE A 167 -0.26 -11.72 -6.60
N THR A 168 -0.61 -11.95 -7.86
CA THR A 168 -1.90 -11.50 -8.42
C THR A 168 -3.08 -12.09 -7.66
N LYS A 169 -3.01 -13.36 -7.25
CA LYS A 169 -4.02 -13.99 -6.39
C LYS A 169 -4.11 -13.29 -5.02
N ALA A 170 -2.99 -12.86 -4.45
CA ALA A 170 -2.98 -12.11 -3.19
C ALA A 170 -3.61 -10.71 -3.31
N PHE A 171 -3.45 -10.04 -4.45
CA PHE A 171 -4.14 -8.76 -4.70
C PHE A 171 -5.65 -8.90 -4.92
N ARG A 172 -6.11 -10.03 -5.46
CA ARG A 172 -7.56 -10.27 -5.69
C ARG A 172 -8.30 -10.74 -4.45
N GLN A 173 -7.58 -11.31 -3.49
CA GLN A 173 -8.14 -11.89 -2.27
C GLN A 173 -7.32 -11.40 -1.09
N PRO A 174 -7.75 -10.31 -0.43
CA PRO A 174 -7.10 -9.83 0.78
C PRO A 174 -6.91 -10.97 1.80
N ARG A 175 -5.74 -11.00 2.43
CA ARG A 175 -5.32 -12.07 3.36
C ARG A 175 -4.96 -11.47 4.70
N GLU A 176 -5.06 -12.28 5.74
CA GLU A 176 -4.42 -11.99 7.01
C GLU A 176 -2.94 -12.38 6.91
N TRP A 177 -2.06 -11.49 7.39
CA TRP A 177 -0.61 -11.68 7.32
C TRP A 177 0.00 -12.14 8.65
N LEU A 178 -0.79 -12.12 9.72
CA LEU A 178 -0.39 -12.42 11.11
C LEU A 178 -1.20 -13.60 11.66
#